data_AF-A0A9D7IIF4-F1
#
_entry.id   AF-A0A9D7IIF4-F1
#
_cell.length_a   1.000
_cell.length_b   1.000
_cell.length_c   1.000
_cell.angle_alpha   90.00
_cell.angle_beta   90.00
_cell.angle_gamma   90.00
#
_symmetry.space_group_name_H-M   'P 1'
#
loop_
_entity.id
_entity.type
_entity.pdbx_description
1 polymer ?
#
loop_
_entity_poly.entity_id
_entity_poly.type
_entity_poly.pdbx_seq_one_letter_code
_entity_poly.pdbx_strand_id
1 'polypeptide(L)'
;MTSESSRRSFLKTLGLSAGATLVSSNIFGSFVDKDEILKLNPEQQKFMTRYGSWMDQFTNVIRIQKSEPENTDNQKAMISLTEQAELFKPELAEFMKDEKFALIYKASIERMSKEI
;
A
#
# COMPACT_ATOMS: atom_id res chain seq x y z
N MET A 1 21.03 -4.54 -0.27
CA MET A 1 19.73 -5.24 -0.30
C MET A 1 19.17 -5.15 -1.71
N THR A 2 18.93 -6.28 -2.37
CA THR A 2 18.45 -6.32 -3.76
C THR A 2 16.96 -5.97 -3.83
N SER A 3 16.55 -5.26 -4.88
CA SER A 3 15.18 -4.78 -5.17
C SER A 3 14.08 -5.85 -5.01
N GLU A 4 14.41 -7.12 -5.26
CA GLU A 4 13.48 -8.25 -5.10
C GLU A 4 13.06 -8.49 -3.63
N SER A 5 13.95 -8.20 -2.68
CA SER A 5 13.73 -8.40 -1.24
C SER A 5 12.70 -7.41 -0.67
N SER A 6 12.80 -6.13 -1.02
CA SER A 6 11.90 -5.09 -0.49
C SER A 6 10.47 -5.21 -1.04
N ARG A 7 10.32 -5.56 -2.33
CA ARG A 7 8.98 -5.82 -2.91
C ARG A 7 8.35 -7.08 -2.33
N ARG A 8 9.11 -8.18 -2.18
CA ARG A 8 8.62 -9.39 -1.50
C ARG A 8 8.25 -9.10 -0.05
N SER A 9 9.06 -8.32 0.67
CA SER A 9 8.81 -7.97 2.07
C SER A 9 7.53 -7.14 2.19
N PHE A 10 7.30 -6.18 1.30
CA PHE A 10 6.07 -5.39 1.26
C PHE A 10 4.83 -6.22 0.91
N LEU A 11 4.90 -7.02 -0.15
CA LEU A 11 3.79 -7.91 -0.52
C LEU A 11 3.48 -8.89 0.61
N LYS A 12 4.51 -9.37 1.33
CA LYS A 12 4.35 -10.17 2.54
C LYS A 12 3.71 -9.37 3.68
N THR A 13 4.09 -8.10 3.89
CA THR A 13 3.45 -7.19 4.86
C THR A 13 1.97 -6.95 4.53
N LEU A 14 1.61 -6.95 3.24
CA LEU A 14 0.23 -6.87 2.76
C LEU A 14 -0.51 -8.23 2.68
N GLY A 15 0.14 -9.35 3.02
CA GLY A 15 -0.45 -10.70 2.93
C GLY A 15 -0.60 -11.25 1.49
N LEU A 16 -0.02 -10.58 0.49
CA LEU A 16 -0.08 -10.92 -0.93
C LEU A 16 1.16 -11.71 -1.39
N SER A 17 1.42 -12.89 -0.82
CA SER A 17 2.54 -13.72 -1.29
C SER A 17 2.09 -14.73 -2.35
N ALA A 18 2.43 -14.44 -3.61
CA ALA A 18 2.92 -15.36 -4.67
C ALA A 18 2.30 -15.09 -6.06
N GLY A 19 3.09 -14.55 -7.00
CA GLY A 19 2.90 -14.85 -8.43
C GLY A 19 2.66 -13.72 -9.44
N ALA A 20 2.60 -12.43 -9.07
CA ALA A 20 2.32 -11.37 -10.05
C ALA A 20 3.60 -10.69 -10.59
N THR A 21 3.92 -11.00 -11.85
CA THR A 21 4.82 -10.23 -12.73
C THR A 21 4.22 -8.84 -13.05
N LEU A 22 5.10 -7.91 -13.41
CA LEU A 22 5.11 -6.52 -12.95
C LEU A 22 5.43 -5.67 -14.20
N VAL A 23 4.42 -4.95 -14.73
CA VAL A 23 4.52 -4.12 -15.96
C VAL A 23 3.97 -2.71 -15.69
N SER A 24 4.70 -1.75 -16.25
CA SER A 24 4.81 -0.32 -15.99
C SER A 24 3.59 0.60 -16.17
N SER A 25 3.67 1.74 -15.46
CA SER A 25 3.32 3.12 -15.85
C SER A 25 1.93 3.66 -15.48
N ASN A 26 1.96 4.57 -14.49
CA ASN A 26 1.03 5.67 -14.25
C ASN A 26 -0.47 5.34 -14.20
N ILE A 27 -1.05 5.14 -13.01
CA ILE A 27 -2.23 5.84 -12.45
C ILE A 27 -2.18 5.60 -10.92
N PHE A 28 -2.20 6.65 -10.08
CA PHE A 28 -2.28 6.48 -8.61
C PHE A 28 -3.51 7.13 -7.97
N GLY A 29 -4.22 7.99 -8.70
CA GLY A 29 -5.32 8.80 -8.15
C GLY A 29 -6.67 8.09 -7.95
N SER A 30 -6.80 6.77 -8.17
CA SER A 30 -8.12 6.12 -8.33
C SER A 30 -8.35 4.81 -7.55
N PHE A 31 -7.41 4.34 -6.73
CA PHE A 31 -7.52 2.99 -6.13
C PHE A 31 -8.64 2.83 -5.12
N VAL A 32 -8.91 3.90 -4.39
CA VAL A 32 -9.99 3.91 -3.44
C VAL A 32 -11.17 4.58 -4.11
N ASP A 33 -12.16 3.76 -4.46
CA ASP A 33 -13.42 4.22 -5.01
C ASP A 33 -14.04 5.19 -4.00
N LYS A 34 -14.01 6.50 -4.30
CA LYS A 34 -14.46 7.52 -3.34
C LYS A 34 -15.90 7.24 -2.90
N ASP A 35 -16.70 6.69 -3.81
CA ASP A 35 -18.09 6.33 -3.53
C ASP A 35 -18.20 5.12 -2.60
N GLU A 36 -17.25 4.18 -2.60
CA GLU A 36 -17.18 3.09 -1.63
C GLU A 36 -16.66 3.57 -0.26
N ILE A 37 -15.67 4.46 -0.23
CA ILE A 37 -15.16 5.04 1.03
C ILE A 37 -16.27 5.78 1.76
N LEU A 38 -17.10 6.54 1.05
CA LEU A 38 -18.21 7.29 1.63
C LEU A 38 -19.21 6.38 2.38
N LYS A 39 -19.22 5.08 2.08
CA LYS A 39 -20.05 4.09 2.78
C LYS A 39 -19.46 3.62 4.12
N LEU A 40 -18.22 3.94 4.42
CA LEU A 40 -17.53 3.62 5.68
C LEU A 40 -17.83 4.66 6.76
N ASN A 41 -17.55 4.33 8.02
CA ASN A 41 -17.65 5.32 9.09
C ASN A 41 -16.52 6.38 8.99
N PRO A 42 -16.66 7.56 9.61
CA PRO A 42 -15.68 8.64 9.45
C PRO A 42 -14.24 8.29 9.86
N GLU A 43 -14.04 7.39 10.82
CA GLU A 43 -12.71 6.97 11.27
C GLU A 43 -12.06 6.05 10.23
N GLN A 44 -12.82 5.09 9.72
CA GLN A 44 -12.43 4.21 8.61
C GLN A 44 -12.13 5.02 7.33
N GLN A 45 -12.91 6.06 7.03
CA GLN A 45 -12.65 6.95 5.88
C GLN A 45 -11.31 7.69 6.02
N LYS A 46 -11.05 8.25 7.22
CA LYS A 46 -9.77 8.90 7.54
C LYS A 46 -8.62 7.91 7.46
N PHE A 47 -8.81 6.68 7.91
CA PHE A 47 -7.83 5.61 7.76
C PHE A 47 -7.56 5.32 6.28
N MET A 48 -8.58 5.05 5.47
CA MET A 48 -8.41 4.74 4.04
C MET A 48 -7.72 5.88 3.28
N THR A 49 -7.99 7.14 3.64
CA THR A 49 -7.30 8.30 3.06
C THR A 49 -5.82 8.33 3.42
N ARG A 50 -5.47 8.15 4.71
CA ARG A 50 -4.09 8.11 5.19
C ARG A 50 -3.33 6.91 4.60
N TYR A 51 -3.96 5.74 4.64
CA TYR A 51 -3.41 4.49 4.14
C TYR A 51 -3.18 4.53 2.63
N GLY A 52 -4.12 5.11 1.87
CA GLY A 52 -3.95 5.35 0.43
C GLY A 52 -2.76 6.25 0.11
N SER A 53 -2.62 7.38 0.81
CA SER A 53 -1.46 8.28 0.64
C SER A 53 -0.13 7.59 0.97
N TRP A 54 -0.10 6.79 2.04
CA TRP A 54 1.06 5.98 2.37
C TRP A 54 1.40 4.96 1.25
N MET A 55 0.40 4.30 0.66
CA MET A 55 0.60 3.37 -0.46
C MET A 55 1.15 4.07 -1.71
N ASP A 56 0.71 5.29 -2.01
CA ASP A 56 1.22 6.09 -3.13
C ASP A 56 2.71 6.40 -2.94
N GLN A 57 3.08 6.84 -1.74
CA GLN A 57 4.47 7.13 -1.37
C GLN A 57 5.33 5.88 -1.48
N PHE A 58 4.85 4.75 -0.94
CA PHE A 58 5.54 3.48 -1.02
C PHE A 58 5.80 3.05 -2.47
N THR A 59 4.79 3.18 -3.34
CA THR A 59 4.96 2.79 -4.73
C THR A 59 5.97 3.67 -5.46
N ASN A 60 5.97 4.98 -5.20
CA ASN A 60 6.97 5.88 -5.78
C ASN A 60 8.39 5.52 -5.31
N VAL A 61 8.56 5.21 -4.03
CA VAL A 61 9.85 4.79 -3.46
C VAL A 61 10.33 3.47 -4.07
N ILE A 62 9.43 2.50 -4.31
CA ILE A 62 9.78 1.27 -5.02
C ILE A 62 10.17 1.54 -6.48
N ARG A 63 9.49 2.49 -7.14
CA ARG A 63 9.85 2.89 -8.51
C ARG A 63 11.25 3.49 -8.57
N ILE A 64 11.57 4.43 -7.68
CA ILE A 64 12.90 5.03 -7.59
C ILE A 64 13.94 3.97 -7.22
N GLN A 65 13.64 3.04 -6.31
CA GLN A 65 14.57 1.96 -5.93
C GLN A 65 14.96 1.06 -7.11
N LYS A 66 14.07 0.87 -8.09
CA LYS A 66 14.38 0.12 -9.32
C LYS A 66 15.29 0.88 -10.26
N SER A 67 15.07 2.19 -10.39
CA SER A 67 15.83 3.07 -11.29
C SER A 67 17.19 3.47 -10.72
N GLU A 68 17.23 3.71 -9.40
CA GLU A 68 18.34 4.30 -8.66
C GLU A 68 18.57 3.54 -7.33
N PRO A 69 19.10 2.32 -7.38
CA PRO A 69 19.18 1.46 -6.20
C PRO A 69 20.09 1.99 -5.09
N GLU A 70 21.05 2.85 -5.44
CA GLU A 70 22.03 3.47 -4.53
C GLU A 70 21.56 4.82 -3.98
N ASN A 71 20.34 5.27 -4.31
CA ASN A 71 19.78 6.51 -3.81
C ASN A 71 19.51 6.39 -2.29
N THR A 72 20.44 6.92 -1.49
CA THR A 72 20.38 6.82 -0.02
C THR A 72 19.15 7.49 0.59
N ASP A 73 18.61 8.54 -0.03
CA ASP A 73 17.40 9.20 0.47
C ASP A 73 16.16 8.34 0.20
N ASN A 74 16.12 7.65 -0.94
CA ASN A 74 15.08 6.66 -1.23
C ASN A 74 15.16 5.45 -0.29
N GLN A 75 16.36 5.01 0.08
CA GLN A 75 16.56 3.94 1.06
C GLN A 75 16.04 4.34 2.45
N LYS A 76 16.31 5.57 2.91
CA LYS A 76 15.75 6.11 4.16
C LYS A 76 14.22 6.18 4.09
N ALA A 77 13.67 6.64 2.97
CA ALA A 77 12.23 6.69 2.76
C ALA A 77 11.59 5.30 2.84
N MET A 78 12.23 4.26 2.28
CA MET A 78 11.75 2.87 2.42
C MET A 78 11.70 2.43 3.88
N ILE A 79 12.73 2.74 4.68
CA ILE A 79 12.75 2.38 6.10
C ILE A 79 11.61 3.07 6.83
N SER A 80 11.47 4.39 6.67
CA SER A 80 10.42 5.16 7.32
C SER A 80 9.01 4.69 6.93
N LEU A 81 8.78 4.39 5.65
CA LEU A 81 7.48 3.88 5.19
C LEU A 81 7.20 2.47 5.72
N THR A 82 8.23 1.65 5.91
CA THR A 82 8.08 0.32 6.53
C THR A 82 7.70 0.45 8.01
N GLU A 83 8.30 1.39 8.74
CA GLU A 83 7.93 1.69 10.13
C GLU A 83 6.49 2.21 10.22
N GLN A 84 6.08 3.09 9.31
CA GLN A 84 4.68 3.55 9.24
C GLN A 84 3.69 2.41 8.98
N ALA A 85 4.08 1.40 8.21
CA ALA A 85 3.25 0.21 7.97
C ALA A 85 2.92 -0.52 9.28
N GLU A 86 3.90 -0.63 10.20
CA GLU A 86 3.70 -1.24 11.51
C GLU A 86 2.69 -0.46 12.36
N LEU A 87 2.68 0.87 12.24
CA LEU A 87 1.74 1.73 12.95
C LEU A 87 0.29 1.57 12.46
N PHE A 88 0.08 1.22 11.19
CA PHE A 88 -1.26 0.96 10.67
C PHE A 88 -1.85 -0.39 11.10
N LYS A 89 -1.01 -1.36 11.50
CA LYS A 89 -1.47 -2.71 11.87
C LYS A 89 -2.57 -2.74 12.95
N PRO A 90 -2.46 -2.02 14.09
CA PRO A 90 -3.51 -2.06 15.11
C PRO A 90 -4.82 -1.44 14.63
N GLU A 91 -4.79 -0.29 13.96
CA GLU A 91 -5.98 0.36 13.40
C GLU A 91 -6.63 -0.53 12.32
N LEU A 92 -5.81 -1.13 11.45
CA LEU A 92 -6.27 -2.06 10.43
C LEU A 92 -6.92 -3.30 11.06
N ALA A 93 -6.30 -3.89 12.08
CA ALA A 93 -6.84 -5.05 12.78
C ALA A 93 -8.19 -4.76 13.44
N GLU A 94 -8.37 -3.55 13.99
CA GLU A 94 -9.65 -3.11 14.54
C GLU A 94 -10.71 -2.92 13.45
N PHE A 95 -10.37 -2.20 12.37
CA PHE A 95 -11.33 -1.93 11.30
C PHE A 95 -11.67 -3.16 10.46
N MET A 96 -10.77 -4.15 10.36
CA MET A 96 -11.03 -5.42 9.67
C MET A 96 -12.10 -6.29 10.36
N LYS A 97 -12.51 -5.97 11.59
CA LYS A 97 -13.67 -6.59 12.24
C LYS A 97 -15.00 -6.16 11.61
N ASP A 98 -15.02 -5.02 10.94
CA ASP A 98 -16.15 -4.54 10.16
C ASP A 98 -16.09 -5.17 8.77
N GLU A 99 -17.08 -6.00 8.45
CA GLU A 99 -17.15 -6.73 7.18
C GLU A 99 -17.16 -5.81 5.96
N LYS A 100 -17.85 -4.66 6.05
CA LYS A 100 -17.94 -3.70 4.96
C LYS A 100 -16.59 -3.06 4.70
N PHE A 101 -15.89 -2.69 5.78
CA PHE A 101 -14.53 -2.19 5.69
C PHE A 101 -13.59 -3.23 5.10
N ALA A 102 -13.64 -4.48 5.57
CA ALA A 102 -12.78 -5.55 5.07
C ALA A 102 -12.97 -5.80 3.57
N LEU A 103 -14.22 -5.76 3.07
CA LEU A 103 -14.52 -5.88 1.64
C LEU A 103 -13.94 -4.72 0.81
N ILE A 104 -14.15 -3.48 1.27
CA ILE A 104 -13.65 -2.28 0.57
C ILE A 104 -12.12 -2.24 0.60
N TYR A 105 -11.51 -2.57 1.74
CA TYR A 105 -10.07 -2.66 1.90
C TYR A 105 -9.48 -3.71 0.93
N LYS A 106 -10.03 -4.93 0.92
CA LYS A 106 -9.58 -5.98 0.01
C LYS A 106 -9.71 -5.58 -1.46
N ALA A 107 -10.84 -4.99 -1.86
CA ALA A 107 -11.04 -4.50 -3.22
C ALA A 107 -10.00 -3.42 -3.60
N SER A 108 -9.67 -2.53 -2.67
CA SER A 108 -8.66 -1.48 -2.86
C SER A 108 -7.26 -2.08 -3.07
N ILE A 109 -6.89 -3.09 -2.27
CA ILE A 109 -5.61 -3.81 -2.38
C ILE A 109 -5.53 -4.62 -3.68
N GLU A 110 -6.61 -5.31 -4.08
CA GLU A 110 -6.65 -6.08 -5.33
C GLU A 110 -6.52 -5.20 -6.57
N ARG A 111 -7.17 -4.02 -6.59
CA ARG A 111 -6.99 -3.03 -7.67
C ARG A 111 -5.54 -2.57 -7.74
N MET A 112 -4.95 -2.21 -6.60
CA MET A 112 -3.55 -1.81 -6.52
C MET A 112 -2.61 -2.87 -7.07
N SER A 113 -2.76 -4.13 -6.66
CA SER A 113 -1.89 -5.22 -7.11
C SER A 113 -1.93 -5.46 -8.63
N LYS A 114 -2.98 -5.02 -9.34
CA LYS A 114 -3.06 -5.11 -10.81
C LYS A 114 -2.33 -3.98 -11.51
N GLU A 115 -2.05 -2.88 -10.82
CA GLU A 115 -1.37 -1.69 -11.37
C GLU A 115 0.14 -1.64 -11.06
N ILE A 116 0.66 -2.61 -10.29
CA ILE A 116 2.10 -2.82 -10.03
C ILE A 116 2.63 -4.05 -10.75
#